data_AF-A0A950B005-F1
#
_entry.id   AF-A0A950B005-F1
#
_cell.length_a   1.000
_cell.length_b   1.000
_cell.length_c   1.000
_cell.angle_alpha   90.00
_cell.angle_beta   90.00
_cell.angle_gamma   90.00
#
_symmetry.space_group_name_H-M   'P 1'
#
loop_
_entity.id
_entity.type
_entity.pdbx_description
1 polymer ?
#
loop_
_entity_poly.entity_id
_entity_poly.type
_entity_poly.pdbx_seq_one_letter_code
_entity_poly.pdbx_strand_id
1 'polypeptide(L)'
;MISEIGLHAGVGGVLGLLIGSFLNVVIHRLPRMMEQDWNAEGVQWAEEQKKKGARIELPSAEAPITLSRPRSRCPHCGHQIAWYENIPV
;
A
#
# COMPACT_ATOMS: atom_id res chain seq x y z
N MET A 1 31.32 -23.93 -16.95
CA MET A 1 30.58 -23.05 -17.88
C MET A 1 29.06 -23.16 -17.66
N ILE A 2 28.45 -24.33 -17.80
CA ILE A 2 26.99 -24.51 -17.56
C ILE A 2 26.60 -24.24 -16.09
N SER A 3 27.44 -24.62 -15.13
CA SER A 3 27.20 -24.38 -13.70
C SER A 3 27.17 -22.89 -13.32
N GLU A 4 28.05 -22.07 -13.91
CA GLU A 4 28.09 -20.63 -13.63
C GLU A 4 26.89 -19.91 -14.24
N ILE A 5 26.49 -20.27 -15.47
CA ILE A 5 25.29 -19.73 -16.09
C ILE A 5 24.05 -20.04 -15.24
N GLY A 6 23.93 -21.26 -14.72
CA GLY A 6 22.85 -21.65 -13.83
C GLY A 6 22.83 -20.84 -12.52
N LEU A 7 24.00 -20.61 -11.92
CA LEU A 7 24.12 -19.81 -10.70
C LEU A 7 23.71 -18.35 -10.93
N HIS A 8 24.20 -17.72 -12.00
CA HIS A 8 23.85 -16.33 -12.33
C HIS A 8 22.36 -16.19 -12.64
N ALA A 9 21.77 -17.14 -13.38
CA ALA A 9 20.34 -17.15 -13.66
C ALA A 9 19.51 -17.33 -12.38
N GLY A 10 19.93 -18.23 -11.48
CA GLY A 10 19.27 -18.42 -10.19
C GLY A 10 19.30 -17.16 -9.32
N VAL A 11 20.46 -16.52 -9.19
CA VAL A 11 20.61 -15.26 -8.44
C VAL A 11 19.77 -14.15 -9.06
N GLY A 12 19.80 -14.01 -10.38
CA GLY A 12 18.99 -13.03 -11.11
C GLY A 12 17.49 -13.26 -10.92
N GLY A 13 17.04 -14.52 -10.96
CA GLY A 13 15.65 -14.90 -10.70
C GLY A 13 15.20 -14.56 -9.28
N VAL A 14 16.01 -14.89 -8.28
CA VAL A 14 15.71 -14.53 -6.87
C VAL A 14 15.65 -13.02 -6.69
N LEU A 15 16.62 -12.28 -7.24
CA LEU A 15 16.62 -10.82 -7.16
C LEU A 15 15.39 -10.22 -7.85
N GLY A 16 15.02 -10.74 -9.02
CA GLY A 16 13.81 -10.34 -9.74
C GLY A 16 12.53 -10.59 -8.94
N LEU A 17 12.42 -11.75 -8.26
CA LEU A 17 11.28 -12.05 -7.38
C LEU A 17 11.21 -11.11 -6.18
N LEU A 18 12.35 -10.78 -5.56
CA LEU A 18 12.42 -9.83 -4.45
C LEU A 18 11.97 -8.43 -4.88
N ILE A 19 12.50 -7.94 -6.01
CA ILE A 19 12.14 -6.63 -6.56
C ILE A 19 10.68 -6.60 -7.00
N GLY A 20 10.23 -7.64 -7.72
CA GLY A 20 8.84 -7.76 -8.16
C GLY A 20 7.85 -7.79 -7.00
N SER A 21 8.15 -8.54 -5.95
CA SER A 21 7.34 -8.59 -4.73
C SER A 21 7.21 -7.21 -4.07
N PHE A 22 8.31 -6.45 -4.02
CA PHE A 22 8.29 -5.09 -3.46
C PHE A 22 7.47 -4.12 -4.33
N LEU A 23 7.66 -4.15 -5.66
CA LEU A 23 6.91 -3.30 -6.57
C LEU A 23 5.41 -3.56 -6.52
N ASN A 24 4.99 -4.81 -6.35
CA ASN A 24 3.57 -5.16 -6.17
C ASN A 24 2.95 -4.46 -4.94
N VAL A 25 3.70 -4.39 -3.82
CA VAL A 25 3.27 -3.67 -2.62
C VAL A 25 3.17 -2.17 -2.87
N VAL A 26 4.15 -1.59 -3.57
CA VAL A 26 4.17 -0.15 -3.88
C VAL A 26 3.00 0.24 -4.79
N ILE A 27 2.77 -0.50 -5.87
CA ILE A 27 1.69 -0.23 -6.83
C ILE A 27 0.33 -0.26 -6.15
N HIS A 28 0.14 -1.18 -5.19
CA HIS A 28 -1.14 -1.27 -4.48
C HIS A 28 -1.32 -0.20 -3.39
N ARG A 29 -0.25 0.13 -2.65
CA ARG A 29 -0.37 0.97 -1.43
C ARG A 29 -0.13 2.46 -1.69
N LEU A 30 0.75 2.80 -2.63
CA LEU A 30 1.11 4.21 -2.88
C LEU A 30 -0.09 5.06 -3.33
N PRO A 31 -0.95 4.62 -4.27
CA PRO A 31 -2.10 5.42 -4.69
C PRO A 31 -3.05 5.72 -3.53
N ARG A 32 -3.27 4.73 -2.66
CA ARG A 32 -4.14 4.88 -1.49
C ARG A 32 -3.59 5.88 -0.47
N MET A 33 -2.27 5.92 -0.26
CA MET A 33 -1.65 6.93 0.60
C MET A 33 -1.88 8.33 0.04
N MET A 34 -1.70 8.51 -1.27
CA MET A 34 -1.93 9.79 -1.95
C MET A 34 -3.40 10.22 -1.89
N GLU A 35 -4.34 9.29 -2.01
CA GLU A 35 -5.78 9.58 -1.82
C GLU A 35 -6.09 10.02 -0.39
N GLN A 36 -5.47 9.40 0.63
CA GLN A 36 -5.63 9.80 2.02
C GLN A 36 -5.05 11.19 2.28
N ASP A 37 -3.88 11.50 1.73
CA ASP A 37 -3.25 12.83 1.83
C ASP A 37 -4.12 13.89 1.15
N TRP A 38 -4.61 13.61 -0.06
CA TRP A 38 -5.55 14.49 -0.78
C TRP A 38 -6.83 14.74 0.00
N ASN A 39 -7.42 13.68 0.59
CA ASN A 39 -8.62 13.81 1.41
C ASN A 39 -8.36 14.64 2.67
N ALA A 40 -7.17 14.53 3.28
CA ALA A 40 -6.79 15.32 4.44
C ALA A 40 -6.68 16.82 4.09
N GLU A 41 -6.09 17.15 2.95
CA GLU A 41 -6.06 18.53 2.44
C GLU A 41 -7.47 19.05 2.12
N GLY A 42 -8.31 18.22 1.51
CA GLY A 42 -9.71 18.55 1.23
C GLY A 42 -10.53 18.83 2.49
N VAL A 43 -10.29 18.08 3.56
CA VAL A 43 -10.88 18.31 4.89
C VAL A 43 -10.44 19.66 5.45
N GLN A 44 -9.16 19.99 5.39
CA GLN A 44 -8.64 21.28 5.87
C GLN A 44 -9.27 22.46 5.13
N TRP A 45 -9.39 22.36 3.80
CA TRP A 45 -10.06 23.36 2.98
C TRP A 45 -11.56 23.47 3.33
N ALA A 46 -12.26 22.34 3.48
CA ALA A 46 -13.67 22.33 3.87
C ALA A 46 -13.90 22.98 5.24
N GLU A 47 -12.99 22.78 6.21
CA GLU A 47 -13.03 23.46 7.51
C GLU A 47 -12.90 24.98 7.37
N GLU A 48 -12.00 25.47 6.52
CA GLU A 48 -11.83 26.90 6.28
C GLU A 48 -13.09 27.52 5.66
N GLN A 49 -13.69 26.85 4.68
CA GLN A 49 -14.90 27.32 4.03
C GLN A 49 -16.11 27.28 4.97
N LYS A 50 -16.19 26.27 5.85
CA LYS A 50 -17.20 26.21 6.90
C LYS A 50 -17.09 27.38 7.88
N LYS A 51 -15.87 27.80 8.24
CA LYS A 51 -15.63 29.02 9.05
C LYS A 51 -16.11 30.29 8.35
N LYS A 52 -16.07 30.33 7.01
CA LYS A 52 -16.60 31.42 6.17
C LYS A 52 -18.13 31.34 5.94
N GLY A 53 -18.82 30.40 6.59
CA GLY A 53 -20.28 30.26 6.51
C GLY A 53 -20.78 29.35 5.39
N ALA A 54 -19.91 28.66 4.67
CA ALA A 54 -20.32 27.64 3.70
C ALA A 54 -20.86 26.39 4.41
N ARG A 55 -21.93 25.79 3.88
CA ARG A 55 -22.46 24.51 4.38
C ARG A 55 -21.84 23.36 3.59
N ILE A 56 -20.69 22.87 4.06
CA ILE A 56 -19.96 21.74 3.49
C ILE A 56 -19.91 20.62 4.52
N GLU A 57 -20.28 19.40 4.13
CA GLU A 57 -20.14 18.19 4.94
C GLU A 57 -18.70 17.66 4.86
N LEU A 58 -18.14 17.30 6.02
CA LEU A 58 -16.77 16.78 6.10
C LEU A 58 -16.77 15.25 5.93
N PRO A 59 -15.88 14.70 5.09
CA PRO A 59 -15.67 13.26 5.02
C PRO A 59 -15.15 12.69 6.34
N SER A 60 -15.46 11.42 6.60
CA SER A 60 -14.97 10.70 7.79
C SER A 60 -13.47 10.41 7.68
N ALA A 61 -12.74 10.54 8.78
CA ALA A 61 -11.31 10.27 8.82
C ALA A 61 -11.03 8.76 8.69
N GLU A 62 -10.30 8.37 7.65
CA GLU A 62 -9.80 7.00 7.51
C GLU A 62 -8.54 6.75 8.35
N ALA A 63 -8.30 5.49 8.71
CA ALA A 63 -7.07 5.12 9.39
C ALA A 63 -5.86 5.28 8.46
N PRO A 64 -4.75 5.89 8.93
CA PRO A 64 -3.58 6.13 8.10
C PRO A 64 -2.90 4.82 7.69
N ILE A 65 -2.51 4.74 6.43
CA ILE A 65 -1.74 3.62 5.89
C ILE A 65 -0.31 4.06 5.55
N THR A 66 0.61 3.12 5.60
CA THR A 66 1.97 3.27 5.08
C THR A 66 2.30 2.08 4.17
N LEU A 67 3.48 2.10 3.55
CA LEU A 67 3.94 0.96 2.75
C LEU A 67 4.04 -0.34 3.56
N SER A 68 4.31 -0.26 4.86
CA SER A 68 4.53 -1.43 5.73
C SER A 68 3.45 -1.63 6.80
N ARG A 69 2.54 -0.66 7.00
CA ARG A 69 1.49 -0.70 8.02
C ARG A 69 0.14 -0.26 7.45
N PRO A 70 -0.99 -0.75 7.98
CA PRO A 70 -1.10 -1.89 8.88
C PRO A 70 -0.70 -3.19 8.19
N ARG A 71 -0.52 -4.27 8.98
CA ARG A 71 -0.29 -5.61 8.44
C ARG A 71 -1.42 -6.01 7.49
N SER A 72 -1.10 -6.79 6.47
CA SER A 72 -2.10 -7.27 5.51
C SER A 72 -3.27 -7.95 6.22
N ARG A 73 -4.49 -7.65 5.79
CA ARG A 73 -5.73 -8.21 6.34
C ARG A 73 -6.60 -8.72 5.20
N CYS A 74 -7.28 -9.84 5.42
CA CYS A 74 -8.24 -10.35 4.45
C CYS A 74 -9.39 -9.35 4.28
N PRO A 75 -9.74 -8.93 3.05
CA PRO A 75 -10.81 -7.96 2.82
C PRO A 75 -12.20 -8.53 3.15
N HIS A 76 -12.36 -9.86 3.17
CA HIS A 76 -13.64 -10.51 3.44
C HIS A 76 -13.93 -10.67 4.95
N CYS A 77 -12.93 -11.08 5.74
CA CYS A 77 -13.12 -11.41 7.16
C CYS A 77 -12.29 -10.56 8.13
N GLY A 78 -11.36 -9.74 7.64
CA GLY A 78 -10.46 -8.94 8.47
C GLY A 78 -9.40 -9.74 9.23
N HIS A 79 -9.21 -11.03 8.94
CA HIS A 79 -8.10 -11.78 9.56
C HIS A 79 -6.74 -11.17 9.20
N GLN A 80 -5.82 -11.08 10.16
CA GLN A 80 -4.48 -10.56 9.93
C GLN A 80 -3.61 -11.63 9.28
N ILE A 81 -3.23 -11.42 8.04
CA ILE A 81 -2.51 -12.40 7.22
C ILE A 81 -1.05 -12.51 7.68
N ALA A 82 -0.60 -13.73 7.98
CA ALA A 82 0.79 -14.07 8.22
C ALA A 82 1.61 -14.02 6.93
N TRP A 83 2.93 -13.90 7.05
CA TRP A 83 3.80 -13.79 5.87
C TRP A 83 3.74 -15.05 4.99
N TYR A 84 3.64 -16.25 5.58
CA TYR A 84 3.59 -17.52 4.86
C TYR A 84 2.26 -17.78 4.15
N GLU A 85 1.16 -17.11 4.54
CA GLU A 85 -0.13 -17.21 3.86
C GLU A 85 -0.16 -16.44 2.53
N ASN A 86 0.81 -15.56 2.29
CA ASN A 86 0.98 -14.86 1.02
C ASN A 86 1.95 -15.56 0.06
N ILE A 87 2.55 -16.69 0.46
CA ILE A 87 3.45 -17.45 -0.41
C ILE A 87 2.57 -18.36 -1.29
N PRO A 88 2.53 -18.16 -2.62
CA PRO A 88 1.88 -19.12 -3.49
C PRO A 88 2.67 -20.42 -3.42
N VAL A 89 2.07 -21.46 -2.85
CA VAL A 89 2.54 -22.85 -2.97
C VAL A 89 2.11 -23.45 -4.29
#